data_AF-A0A2U3BYE8-F1
#
_entry.id   AF-A0A2U3BYE8-F1
#
_cell.length_a   1.000
_cell.length_b   1.000
_cell.length_c   1.000
_cell.angle_alpha   90.00
_cell.angle_beta   90.00
_cell.angle_gamma   90.00
#
_symmetry.space_group_name_H-M   'P 1'
#
loop_
_entity.id
_entity.type
_entity.pdbx_description
1 polymer ?
#
loop_
_entity_poly.entity_id
_entity_poly.type
_entity_poly.pdbx_seq_one_letter_code
_entity_poly.pdbx_strand_id
1 'polypeptide(L)'
;MVPATPTGPRFTPREPPPDAAAYVARGVTSAVYRHRAVVTLHAPAERVAEYTTQGTATVEAVDDTRCVLRTGFASLDALAVYIALFGVEFEIHEPPELAARMREVGERLLRAAPEGPDATTT
;
A
#
# COMPACT_ATOMS: atom_id res chain seq x y z
N MET A 1 38.95 -40.02 -2.41
CA MET A 1 38.58 -38.86 -3.25
C MET A 1 38.22 -37.73 -2.31
N VAL A 2 39.01 -36.67 -2.25
CA VAL A 2 38.81 -35.53 -1.33
C VAL A 2 38.28 -34.35 -2.17
N PRO A 3 37.17 -33.71 -1.81
CA PRO A 3 36.63 -32.61 -2.62
C PRO A 3 37.51 -31.37 -2.48
N ALA A 4 37.95 -30.83 -3.62
CA ALA A 4 38.69 -29.56 -3.67
C ALA A 4 37.70 -28.39 -3.63
N THR A 5 37.82 -27.54 -2.61
CA THR A 5 37.01 -26.31 -2.47
C THR A 5 37.62 -25.20 -3.34
N PRO A 6 36.88 -24.52 -4.22
CA PRO A 6 37.45 -23.46 -5.05
C PRO A 6 37.84 -22.24 -4.22
N THR A 7 39.12 -21.86 -4.30
CA THR A 7 39.71 -20.68 -3.65
C THR A 7 39.61 -19.47 -4.59
N GLY A 8 38.41 -18.91 -4.71
CA GLY A 8 38.22 -17.59 -5.35
C GLY A 8 38.60 -16.44 -4.41
N PRO A 9 38.97 -15.25 -4.91
CA PRO A 9 39.29 -14.09 -4.09
C PRO A 9 38.11 -13.75 -3.18
N ARG A 10 38.38 -13.66 -1.86
CA ARG A 10 37.33 -13.39 -0.88
C ARG A 10 36.71 -12.02 -1.13
N PHE A 11 35.39 -11.98 -1.19
CA PHE A 11 34.63 -10.74 -1.17
C PHE A 11 34.98 -9.96 0.10
N THR A 12 35.51 -8.74 -0.05
CA THR A 12 35.66 -7.80 1.07
C THR A 12 34.35 -7.02 1.19
N PRO A 13 33.55 -7.24 2.25
CA PRO A 13 32.30 -6.52 2.42
C PRO A 13 32.59 -5.02 2.49
N ARG A 14 31.98 -4.26 1.57
CA ARG A 14 32.09 -2.80 1.57
C ARG A 14 31.18 -2.26 2.66
N GLU A 15 31.68 -1.32 3.47
CA GLU A 15 30.89 -0.68 4.54
C GLU A 15 29.61 -0.09 3.94
N PRO A 16 28.42 -0.56 4.36
CA PRO A 16 27.18 -0.02 3.85
C PRO A 16 27.05 1.45 4.32
N PRO A 17 26.53 2.35 3.47
CA PRO A 17 26.23 3.71 3.92
C PRO A 17 25.27 3.66 5.13
N PRO A 18 25.34 4.64 6.06
CA PRO A 18 24.62 4.59 7.33
C PRO A 18 23.09 4.50 7.18
N ASP A 19 22.56 4.84 6.00
CA ASP A 19 21.14 4.79 5.66
C ASP A 19 20.77 3.58 4.77
N ALA A 20 21.66 2.62 4.56
CA ALA A 20 21.38 1.46 3.70
C ALA A 20 20.19 0.64 4.23
N ALA A 21 20.04 0.53 5.54
CA ALA A 21 18.92 -0.17 6.16
C ALA A 21 17.59 0.56 5.96
N ALA A 22 17.54 1.89 6.11
CA ALA A 22 16.30 2.65 5.90
C ALA A 22 15.99 2.84 4.40
N TYR A 23 17.00 2.88 3.55
CA TYR A 23 16.86 2.87 2.09
C TYR A 23 16.34 1.53 1.58
N VAL A 24 16.87 0.41 2.07
CA VAL A 24 16.35 -0.94 1.78
C VAL A 24 14.95 -1.10 2.39
N ALA A 25 14.70 -0.63 3.61
CA ALA A 25 13.37 -0.70 4.21
C ALA A 25 12.34 0.12 3.43
N ARG A 26 12.67 1.31 2.89
CA ARG A 26 11.78 2.07 1.99
C ARG A 26 11.65 1.45 0.61
N GLY A 27 12.74 0.89 0.07
CA GLY A 27 12.78 0.28 -1.26
C GLY A 27 12.08 -1.09 -1.33
N VAL A 28 12.17 -1.91 -0.29
CA VAL A 28 11.58 -3.26 -0.28
C VAL A 28 10.06 -3.21 -0.15
N THR A 29 9.52 -2.14 0.41
CA THR A 29 8.15 -2.09 0.95
C THR A 29 7.12 -1.50 0.00
N SER A 30 7.51 -0.59 -0.87
CA SER A 30 6.68 -0.14 -2.01
C SER A 30 7.34 -0.38 -3.36
N ALA A 31 8.67 -0.45 -3.41
CA ALA A 31 9.36 -0.46 -4.70
C ALA A 31 9.35 -1.82 -5.41
N VAL A 32 9.09 -2.91 -4.67
CA VAL A 32 9.00 -4.29 -5.19
C VAL A 32 7.62 -4.58 -5.79
N TYR A 33 6.59 -3.80 -5.42
CA TYR A 33 5.23 -4.08 -5.86
C TYR A 33 4.92 -3.47 -7.23
N ARG A 34 4.32 -4.29 -8.10
CA ARG A 34 3.94 -3.94 -9.48
C ARG A 34 2.95 -2.78 -9.55
N HIS A 35 2.06 -2.68 -8.55
CA HIS A 35 1.03 -1.67 -8.50
C HIS A 35 1.31 -0.74 -7.32
N ARG A 36 1.77 0.48 -7.62
CA ARG A 36 1.98 1.55 -6.65
C ARG A 36 0.84 2.52 -6.74
N ALA A 37 0.29 2.90 -5.59
CA ALA A 37 -0.71 3.95 -5.50
C ALA A 37 -0.27 5.13 -4.67
N VAL A 38 -0.80 6.28 -5.08
CA VAL A 38 -0.75 7.54 -4.37
C VAL A 38 -2.19 8.01 -4.23
N VAL A 39 -2.67 8.08 -2.99
CA VAL A 39 -4.03 8.51 -2.68
C VAL A 39 -4.01 9.56 -1.58
N THR A 40 -4.90 10.54 -1.66
CA THR A 40 -5.16 11.46 -0.55
C THR A 40 -6.30 10.90 0.28
N LEU A 41 -6.08 10.70 1.57
CA LEU A 41 -7.10 10.32 2.52
C LEU A 41 -7.58 11.57 3.25
N HIS A 42 -8.90 11.71 3.42
CA HIS A 42 -9.53 12.77 4.19
C HIS A 42 -9.55 12.39 5.68
N ALA A 43 -8.34 12.18 6.23
CA ALA A 43 -8.11 11.94 7.64
C ALA A 43 -6.74 12.48 8.09
N PRO A 44 -6.56 12.79 9.39
CA PRO A 44 -5.26 13.15 9.95
C PRO A 44 -4.25 12.01 9.78
N ALA A 45 -2.99 12.37 9.49
CA ALA A 45 -1.92 11.39 9.28
C ALA A 45 -1.73 10.44 10.47
N GLU A 46 -1.92 10.92 11.70
CA GLU A 46 -1.81 10.12 12.93
C GLU A 46 -2.81 8.97 12.96
N ARG A 47 -4.07 9.25 12.58
CA ARG A 47 -5.13 8.23 12.52
C ARG A 47 -4.84 7.18 11.46
N VAL A 48 -4.32 7.60 10.30
CA VAL A 48 -3.96 6.68 9.21
C VAL A 48 -2.72 5.84 9.58
N ALA A 49 -1.76 6.43 10.31
CA ALA A 49 -0.57 5.73 10.78
C ALA A 49 -0.90 4.59 11.75
N GLU A 50 -1.97 4.68 12.54
CA GLU A 50 -2.44 3.57 13.41
C GLU A 50 -2.80 2.30 12.63
N TYR A 51 -3.30 2.45 11.40
CA TYR A 51 -3.67 1.33 10.52
C TYR A 51 -2.53 0.89 9.59
N THR A 52 -1.39 1.58 9.64
CA THR A 52 -0.29 1.39 8.69
C THR A 52 0.95 0.87 9.42
N THR A 53 1.40 -0.33 9.08
CA THR A 53 2.69 -0.83 9.57
C THR A 53 3.85 -0.22 8.78
N GLN A 54 4.95 0.10 9.47
CA GLN A 54 6.19 0.53 8.82
C GLN A 54 6.65 -0.56 7.85
N GLY A 55 6.46 -0.30 6.55
CA GLY A 55 6.83 -1.20 5.47
C GLY A 55 5.69 -1.73 4.59
N THR A 56 4.46 -1.25 4.75
CA THR A 56 3.38 -1.48 3.78
C THR A 56 2.94 -0.20 3.09
N ALA A 57 3.07 0.94 3.76
CA ALA A 57 2.84 2.25 3.18
C ALA A 57 3.62 3.36 3.89
N THR A 58 3.71 4.51 3.23
CA THR A 58 4.19 5.76 3.81
C THR A 58 3.06 6.77 3.85
N VAL A 59 2.89 7.45 4.98
CA VAL A 59 1.86 8.46 5.19
C VAL A 59 2.56 9.81 5.35
N GLU A 60 2.13 10.82 4.58
CA GLU A 60 2.65 12.18 4.63
C GLU A 60 1.48 13.14 4.93
N ALA A 61 1.59 13.94 5.99
CA ALA A 61 0.56 14.92 6.33
C ALA A 61 0.54 16.06 5.30
N VAL A 62 -0.66 16.39 4.80
CA VAL A 62 -0.88 17.58 3.96
C VAL A 62 -1.35 18.74 4.84
N ASP A 63 -2.30 18.45 5.72
CA ASP A 63 -2.85 19.35 6.74
C ASP A 63 -3.40 18.54 7.92
N ASP A 64 -4.03 19.21 8.89
CA ASP A 64 -4.57 18.59 10.12
C ASP A 64 -5.70 17.57 9.84
N THR A 65 -6.25 17.55 8.63
CA THR A 65 -7.41 16.73 8.24
C THR A 65 -7.17 15.83 7.05
N ARG A 66 -6.00 15.94 6.39
CA ARG A 66 -5.68 15.22 5.15
C ARG A 66 -4.26 14.72 5.14
N CYS A 67 -4.06 13.55 4.57
CA CYS A 67 -2.74 12.99 4.36
C CYS A 67 -2.65 12.27 3.01
N VAL A 68 -1.44 12.20 2.46
CA VAL A 68 -1.12 11.39 1.28
C VAL A 68 -0.61 10.03 1.76
N LEU A 69 -1.27 8.98 1.31
CA LEU A 69 -0.85 7.60 1.47
C LEU A 69 -0.15 7.14 0.18
N ARG A 70 1.09 6.67 0.31
CA ARG A 70 1.81 5.98 -0.78
C ARG A 70 2.02 4.53 -0.39
N THR A 71 1.50 3.61 -1.18
CA THR A 71 1.55 2.18 -0.89
C THR A 71 1.73 1.36 -2.17
N GLY A 72 2.16 0.11 -2.04
CA GLY A 72 2.30 -0.81 -3.16
C GLY A 72 1.77 -2.19 -2.81
N PHE A 73 1.11 -2.84 -3.76
CA PHE A 73 0.62 -4.21 -3.62
C PHE A 73 0.87 -5.06 -4.87
N ALA A 74 0.82 -6.38 -4.70
CA ALA A 74 0.95 -7.35 -5.79
C ALA A 74 -0.28 -7.39 -6.73
N SER A 75 -1.43 -6.87 -6.30
CA SER A 75 -2.69 -6.85 -7.06
C SER A 75 -3.47 -5.56 -6.80
N LEU A 76 -4.12 -5.03 -7.83
CA LEU A 76 -5.03 -3.88 -7.73
C LEU A 76 -6.26 -4.19 -6.84
N ASP A 77 -6.71 -5.46 -6.77
CA ASP A 77 -7.81 -5.83 -5.87
C ASP A 77 -7.41 -5.71 -4.40
N ALA A 78 -6.22 -6.22 -4.05
CA ALA A 78 -5.72 -6.16 -2.69
C ALA A 78 -5.50 -4.70 -2.26
N LEU A 79 -4.99 -3.88 -3.17
CA LEU A 79 -4.83 -2.45 -2.99
C LEU A 79 -6.17 -1.73 -2.78
N ALA A 80 -7.17 -2.02 -3.61
CA ALA A 80 -8.50 -1.43 -3.51
C ALA A 80 -9.16 -1.74 -2.16
N VAL A 81 -9.13 -3.01 -1.74
CA VAL A 81 -9.67 -3.42 -0.44
C VAL A 81 -8.88 -2.79 0.71
N TYR A 82 -7.54 -2.77 0.63
CA TYR A 82 -6.71 -2.14 1.66
C TYR A 82 -7.05 -0.66 1.86
N ILE A 83 -7.21 0.10 0.79
CA ILE A 83 -7.61 1.52 0.88
C ILE A 83 -9.03 1.65 1.45
N ALA A 84 -9.96 0.78 1.05
CA ALA A 84 -11.33 0.80 1.57
C ALA A 84 -11.41 0.54 3.08
N LEU A 85 -10.46 -0.23 3.65
CA LEU A 85 -10.43 -0.52 5.09
C LEU A 85 -10.19 0.71 5.97
N PHE A 86 -9.64 1.81 5.43
CA PHE A 86 -9.48 3.05 6.19
C PHE A 86 -10.83 3.71 6.52
N GLY A 87 -11.90 3.42 5.77
CA GLY A 87 -13.25 3.88 6.08
C GLY A 87 -13.42 5.41 6.04
N VAL A 88 -12.61 6.09 5.22
CA VAL A 88 -12.62 7.54 5.05
C VAL A 88 -12.74 7.88 3.57
N GLU A 89 -13.20 9.09 3.27
CA GLU A 89 -13.18 9.60 1.89
C GLU A 89 -11.75 9.71 1.37
N PHE A 90 -11.55 9.44 0.09
CA PHE A 90 -10.23 9.47 -0.52
C PHE A 90 -10.26 9.86 -2.00
N GLU A 91 -9.13 10.38 -2.46
CA GLU A 91 -8.88 10.76 -3.86
C GLU A 91 -7.74 9.93 -4.43
N ILE A 92 -7.94 9.36 -5.62
CA ILE A 92 -6.95 8.53 -6.31
C ILE A 92 -6.17 9.40 -7.29
N HIS A 93 -4.85 9.50 -7.09
CA HIS A 93 -3.97 10.21 -8.03
C HIS A 93 -3.29 9.24 -8.99
N GLU A 94 -2.74 8.13 -8.45
CA GLU A 94 -2.07 7.10 -9.22
C GLU A 94 -2.32 5.72 -8.60
N PRO A 95 -2.33 4.63 -9.39
CA PRO A 95 -2.39 4.61 -10.85
C PRO A 95 -3.83 4.84 -11.34
N PRO A 96 -4.06 5.37 -12.55
CA PRO A 96 -5.42 5.60 -13.08
C PRO A 96 -6.25 4.32 -13.18
N GLU A 97 -5.59 3.18 -13.37
CA GLU A 97 -6.19 1.85 -13.41
C GLU A 97 -6.90 1.48 -12.08
N LEU A 98 -6.44 2.03 -10.95
CA LEU A 98 -7.02 1.75 -9.63
C LEU A 98 -8.46 2.27 -9.54
N ALA A 99 -8.77 3.41 -10.15
CA ALA A 99 -10.12 3.96 -10.13
C ALA A 99 -11.13 3.04 -10.84
N ALA A 100 -10.74 2.52 -12.01
CA ALA A 100 -11.54 1.54 -12.73
C ALA A 100 -11.72 0.27 -11.90
N ARG A 101 -10.64 -0.24 -11.30
CA ARG A 101 -10.72 -1.46 -10.49
C ARG A 101 -11.55 -1.29 -9.23
N MET A 102 -11.43 -0.17 -8.52
CA MET A 102 -12.24 0.13 -7.35
C MET A 102 -13.73 0.19 -7.69
N ARG A 103 -14.11 0.73 -8.85
CA ARG A 103 -15.50 0.69 -9.32
C ARG A 103 -16.01 -0.75 -9.46
N GLU A 104 -15.25 -1.60 -10.15
CA GLU A 104 -15.62 -3.01 -10.34
C GLU A 104 -15.74 -3.78 -9.01
N VAL A 105 -14.80 -3.55 -8.08
CA VAL A 105 -14.84 -4.12 -6.74
C VAL A 105 -16.07 -3.62 -5.97
N GLY A 106 -16.32 -2.31 -5.99
CA GLY A 106 -17.47 -1.69 -5.33
C GLY A 106 -18.79 -2.22 -5.85
N GLU A 107 -18.98 -2.27 -7.17
CA GLU A 107 -20.19 -2.84 -7.79
C GLU A 107 -20.39 -4.31 -7.42
N ARG A 108 -19.29 -5.09 -7.36
CA ARG A 108 -19.36 -6.49 -6.93
C ARG A 108 -19.80 -6.62 -5.47
N LEU A 109 -19.30 -5.76 -4.58
CA LEU A 109 -19.70 -5.74 -3.18
C LEU A 109 -21.16 -5.32 -3.02
N LEU A 110 -21.61 -4.30 -3.76
CA LEU A 110 -23.00 -3.84 -3.77
C LEU A 110 -23.96 -4.94 -4.23
N ARG A 111 -23.63 -5.68 -5.30
CA ARG A 111 -24.45 -6.82 -5.77
C ARG A 111 -24.54 -7.97 -4.76
N ALA A 112 -23.53 -8.13 -3.92
CA ALA A 112 -23.50 -9.20 -2.91
C ALA A 112 -24.21 -8.79 -1.61
N ALA A 113 -24.33 -7.49 -1.33
CA ALA A 113 -25.10 -6.99 -0.20
C ALA A 113 -26.60 -7.10 -0.52
N PRO A 114 -27.42 -7.74 0.34
CA PRO A 114 -28.85 -7.72 0.16
C PRO A 114 -29.36 -6.28 0.28
N GLU A 115 -30.34 -5.91 -0.53
CA GLU A 115 -31.10 -4.67 -0.33
C GLU A 115 -31.65 -4.69 1.09
N GLY A 116 -31.35 -3.65 1.88
CA GLY A 116 -31.96 -3.48 3.19
C GLY A 116 -33.49 -3.45 3.04
N PRO A 117 -34.27 -3.85 4.06
CA PRO A 117 -35.72 -3.86 3.95
C PRO A 117 -36.20 -2.46 3.54
N ASP A 118 -36.82 -2.37 2.37
CA ASP A 118 -37.38 -1.12 1.85
C ASP A 118 -38.29 -0.50 2.91
N ALA A 119 -37.85 0.61 3.49
CA ALA A 119 -38.69 1.45 4.31
C ALA A 119 -39.66 2.22 3.41
N THR A 120 -40.56 1.52 2.74
CA THR A 120 -41.72 2.10 2.05
C THR A 120 -42.88 1.10 2.07
N THR A 121 -43.62 1.09 3.18
CA THR A 121 -45.07 0.86 3.21
C THR A 121 -45.61 1.46 4.51
N THR A 122 -46.09 2.70 4.44
CA THR A 122 -47.22 3.23 5.24
C THR A 122 -47.81 4.41 4.48
#